data_AF-A0A952FG07-F1
#
_entry.id   AF-A0A952FG07-F1
#
_cell.length_a   1.000
_cell.length_b   1.000
_cell.length_c   1.000
_cell.angle_alpha   90.00
_cell.angle_beta   90.00
_cell.angle_gamma   90.00
#
_symmetry.space_group_name_H-M   'P 1'
#
loop_
_entity.id
_entity.type
_entity.pdbx_description
1 polymer ?
#
loop_
_entity_poly.entity_id
_entity_poly.type
_entity_poly.pdbx_seq_one_letter_code
_entity_poly.pdbx_strand_id
1 'polypeptide(L)'
;TNSVHRKAMGAWLERVVFSTPGTQLPFATNDYRTRRVDLSEDNFKLALQASCSIPFVMRSVDNVHGGPPGAYWDGGITDYHLHLNYASDLIAASQGADWARGQKDSKPAGLVLYPHFQKSVVPGWLDKGLKWRHKATHFLDNMVLLAPDPEWISKLPNAKLPDRTDFVRYGPDMQGRVKAWSAATAASAQLAEEWRAWLARPDLGQLGAL
;
A
#
# COMPACT_ATOMS: atom_id res chain seq x y z
N THR A 1 17.13 -3.58 16.65
CA THR A 1 18.19 -2.86 15.90
C THR A 1 17.69 -1.84 14.88
N ASN A 2 16.42 -1.83 14.47
CA ASN A 2 15.93 -0.95 13.40
C ASN A 2 15.17 0.32 13.86
N SER A 3 15.03 0.54 15.18
CA SER A 3 14.59 1.85 15.71
C SER A 3 15.67 2.92 15.54
N VAL A 4 16.94 2.51 15.35
CA VAL A 4 18.09 3.39 15.12
C VAL A 4 18.45 3.52 13.62
N HIS A 5 17.99 2.60 12.74
CA HIS A 5 18.45 2.52 11.34
C HIS A 5 17.57 3.17 10.26
N ARG A 6 16.26 3.44 10.48
CA ARG A 6 15.44 4.17 9.48
C ARG A 6 15.99 5.57 9.19
N LYS A 7 16.36 6.32 10.24
CA LYS A 7 17.01 7.64 10.09
C LYS A 7 18.36 7.57 9.38
N ALA A 8 19.12 6.48 9.57
CA ALA A 8 20.41 6.30 8.91
C ALA A 8 20.30 6.07 7.40
N MET A 9 19.20 5.47 6.93
CA MET A 9 18.90 5.41 5.49
C MET A 9 18.62 6.80 4.89
N GLY A 10 18.12 7.75 5.70
CA GLY A 10 17.90 9.14 5.27
C GLY A 10 19.17 9.91 4.86
N ALA A 11 20.36 9.36 5.14
CA ALA A 11 21.62 9.89 4.60
C ALA A 11 21.85 9.54 3.12
N TRP A 12 21.18 8.50 2.61
CA TRP A 12 21.42 7.94 1.27
C TRP A 12 20.16 7.90 0.40
N LEU A 13 18.98 7.96 1.02
CA LEU A 13 17.68 7.87 0.35
C LEU A 13 16.78 9.01 0.80
N GLU A 14 16.11 9.63 -0.17
CA GLU A 14 15.09 10.65 0.02
C GLU A 14 13.77 10.12 -0.54
N ARG A 15 12.69 10.17 0.25
CA ARG A 15 11.35 9.80 -0.20
C ARG A 15 10.81 10.94 -1.07
N VAL A 16 10.53 10.69 -2.34
CA VAL A 16 9.85 11.67 -3.20
C VAL A 16 8.44 11.19 -3.49
N VAL A 17 7.44 11.99 -3.13
CA VAL A 17 6.02 11.68 -3.28
C VAL A 17 5.42 12.69 -4.24
N PHE A 18 5.11 12.23 -5.45
CA PHE A 18 4.35 13.01 -6.42
C PHE A 18 2.87 12.92 -6.07
N SER A 19 2.24 14.05 -5.76
CA SER A 19 0.86 14.10 -5.26
C SER A 19 0.09 15.24 -5.89
N THR A 20 -1.24 15.14 -5.89
CA THR A 20 -2.15 16.18 -6.38
C THR A 20 -1.77 17.57 -5.84
N PRO A 21 -1.70 18.62 -6.69
CA PRO A 21 -1.38 19.98 -6.28
C PRO A 21 -2.23 20.49 -5.10
N GLY A 22 -1.63 21.28 -4.21
CA GLY A 22 -2.30 21.83 -3.02
C GLY A 22 -2.64 20.84 -1.89
N THR A 23 -2.44 19.52 -2.06
CA THR A 23 -2.74 18.53 -1.00
C THR A 23 -1.54 18.28 -0.10
N GLN A 24 -1.77 18.22 1.21
CA GLN A 24 -0.79 17.73 2.18
C GLN A 24 -0.68 16.19 2.11
N LEU A 25 0.47 15.65 2.50
CA LEU A 25 0.63 14.20 2.63
C LEU A 25 -0.19 13.68 3.83
N PRO A 26 -0.98 12.60 3.68
CA PRO A 26 -1.85 12.09 4.74
C PRO A 26 -1.10 11.27 5.79
N PHE A 27 0.22 11.45 5.92
CA PHE A 27 1.08 10.70 6.84
C PHE A 27 2.27 11.54 7.30
N ALA A 28 2.80 11.22 8.47
CA ALA A 28 3.96 11.89 9.05
C ALA A 28 5.23 11.61 8.25
N THR A 29 6.07 12.65 8.09
CA THR A 29 7.31 12.60 7.30
C THR A 29 8.57 12.79 8.15
N ASN A 30 8.50 12.47 9.44
CA ASN A 30 9.60 12.67 10.39
C ASN A 30 10.59 11.48 10.45
N ASP A 31 10.30 10.42 9.69
CA ASP A 31 11.07 9.18 9.62
C ASP A 31 12.17 9.22 8.56
N TYR A 32 11.89 9.87 7.42
CA TYR A 32 12.79 10.08 6.28
C TYR A 32 12.71 11.51 5.77
N ARG A 33 13.81 12.00 5.20
CA ARG A 33 13.75 13.18 4.34
C ARG A 33 12.73 12.91 3.24
N THR A 34 11.65 13.68 3.25
CA THR A 34 10.53 13.50 2.33
C THR A 34 10.31 14.78 1.55
N ARG A 35 10.21 14.66 0.23
CA ARG A 35 9.78 15.72 -0.68
C ARG A 35 8.43 15.37 -1.23
N ARG A 36 7.51 16.31 -1.09
CA ARG A 36 6.26 16.27 -1.82
C ARG A 36 6.43 17.14 -3.07
N VAL A 37 6.14 16.57 -4.22
CA VAL A 37 6.22 17.24 -5.53
C VAL A 37 4.82 17.27 -6.11
N ASP A 38 4.43 18.39 -6.73
CA ASP A 38 3.16 18.49 -7.43
C ASP A 38 3.17 17.55 -8.63
N LEU A 39 2.18 16.66 -8.70
CA LEU A 39 1.95 15.83 -9.87
C LEU A 39 1.43 16.72 -11.00
N SER A 40 2.08 16.65 -12.16
CA SER A 40 1.71 17.37 -13.37
C SER A 40 1.83 16.46 -14.59
N GLU A 41 1.31 16.90 -15.74
CA GLU A 41 1.45 16.16 -16.99
C GLU A 41 2.94 15.95 -17.37
N ASP A 42 3.80 16.92 -17.05
CA ASP A 42 5.24 16.88 -17.36
C ASP A 42 6.02 15.82 -16.58
N ASN A 43 5.54 15.47 -15.37
CA ASN A 43 6.22 14.49 -14.53
C ASN A 43 5.49 13.16 -14.37
N PHE A 44 4.19 13.09 -14.68
CA PHE A 44 3.35 11.91 -14.41
C PHE A 44 3.95 10.60 -14.94
N LYS A 45 4.34 10.56 -16.21
CA LYS A 45 4.85 9.34 -16.84
C LYS A 45 6.19 8.90 -16.24
N LEU A 46 7.08 9.86 -15.97
CA LEU A 46 8.39 9.58 -15.40
C LEU A 46 8.29 9.19 -13.92
N ALA A 47 7.42 9.83 -13.15
CA ALA A 47 7.13 9.46 -11.77
C ALA A 47 6.52 8.05 -11.68
N LEU A 48 5.59 7.71 -12.58
CA LEU A 48 5.01 6.37 -12.66
C LEU A 48 6.07 5.31 -13.01
N GLN A 49 6.91 5.58 -14.01
CA GLN A 49 8.00 4.69 -14.38
C GLN A 49 8.99 4.50 -13.21
N ALA A 50 9.39 5.60 -12.57
CA ALA A 50 10.28 5.58 -11.42
C ALA A 50 9.72 4.74 -10.26
N SER A 51 8.43 4.89 -9.97
CA SER A 51 7.74 4.14 -8.93
C SER A 51 7.74 2.62 -9.17
N CYS A 52 8.01 2.18 -10.40
CA CYS A 52 8.14 0.78 -10.76
C CYS A 52 9.59 0.37 -11.10
N SER A 53 10.56 1.28 -11.08
CA SER A 53 11.97 0.98 -11.40
C SER A 53 12.62 0.23 -10.24
N ILE A 54 12.65 -1.09 -10.30
CA ILE A 54 13.27 -1.94 -9.28
C ILE A 54 14.80 -1.92 -9.41
N PRO A 55 15.56 -1.48 -8.37
CA PRO A 55 17.00 -1.60 -8.32
C PRO A 55 17.51 -2.96 -8.77
N PHE A 56 18.59 -2.94 -9.57
CA PHE A 56 19.26 -4.12 -10.13
C PHE A 56 18.46 -4.92 -11.17
N VAL A 57 17.18 -4.57 -11.42
CA VAL A 57 16.35 -5.18 -12.46
C VAL A 57 16.09 -4.19 -13.59
N MET A 58 15.85 -2.92 -13.26
CA MET A 58 15.57 -1.84 -14.20
C MET A 58 16.58 -0.70 -14.04
N ARG A 59 16.59 0.24 -14.99
CA ARG A 59 17.33 1.51 -14.85
C ARG A 59 16.56 2.50 -13.98
N SER A 60 17.27 3.38 -13.29
CA SER A 60 16.66 4.54 -12.66
C SER A 60 16.00 5.42 -13.70
N VAL A 61 15.05 6.23 -13.23
CA VAL A 61 14.62 7.42 -13.95
C VAL A 61 15.35 8.60 -13.33
N ASP A 62 16.03 9.40 -14.13
CA ASP A 62 16.85 10.50 -13.61
C ASP A 62 16.11 11.84 -13.77
N ASN A 63 16.25 12.72 -12.77
CA ASN A 63 15.83 14.12 -12.81
C ASN A 63 14.36 14.32 -13.25
N VAL A 64 13.44 13.63 -12.58
CA VAL A 64 11.99 13.79 -12.83
C VAL A 64 11.58 15.25 -12.64
N HIS A 65 10.82 15.80 -13.60
CA HIS A 65 10.44 17.21 -13.62
C HIS A 65 9.76 17.68 -12.32
N GLY A 66 10.21 18.82 -11.79
CA GLY A 66 9.74 19.39 -10.53
C GLY A 66 10.27 18.71 -9.25
N GLY A 67 10.93 17.55 -9.38
CA GLY A 67 11.57 16.85 -8.28
C GLY A 67 13.03 17.27 -8.03
N PRO A 68 13.63 16.86 -6.91
CA PRO A 68 15.06 17.04 -6.67
C PRO A 68 15.92 16.35 -7.76
N PRO A 69 17.11 16.87 -8.09
CA PRO A 69 18.01 16.18 -9.01
C PRO A 69 18.45 14.83 -8.42
N GLY A 70 18.63 13.82 -9.27
CA GLY A 70 19.09 12.50 -8.87
C GLY A 70 18.39 11.33 -9.58
N ALA A 71 18.74 10.13 -9.15
CA ALA A 71 18.19 8.88 -9.64
C ALA A 71 16.98 8.45 -8.81
N TYR A 72 15.87 8.16 -9.48
CA TYR A 72 14.62 7.74 -8.88
C TYR A 72 14.40 6.25 -9.08
N TRP A 73 13.96 5.60 -8.00
CA TRP A 73 13.75 4.16 -7.89
C TRP A 73 12.41 3.87 -7.23
N ASP A 74 11.98 2.61 -7.33
CA ASP A 74 10.72 2.13 -6.78
C ASP A 74 10.59 2.43 -5.28
N GLY A 75 9.46 3.05 -4.91
CA GLY A 75 9.19 3.50 -3.54
C GLY A 75 9.03 2.36 -2.54
N GLY A 76 8.82 1.13 -3.00
CA GLY A 76 8.71 -0.05 -2.14
C GLY A 76 9.99 -0.37 -1.37
N ILE A 77 11.14 0.18 -1.78
CA ILE A 77 12.38 0.13 -0.99
C ILE A 77 12.12 0.68 0.42
N THR A 78 11.40 1.79 0.54
CA THR A 78 11.10 2.47 1.81
C THR A 78 9.71 2.16 2.35
N ASP A 79 8.72 2.05 1.46
CA ASP A 79 7.29 2.05 1.78
C ASP A 79 6.52 0.99 0.97
N TYR A 80 6.79 -0.30 1.22
CA TYR A 80 6.31 -1.41 0.39
C TYR A 80 4.80 -1.64 0.47
N HIS A 81 4.25 -1.95 1.64
CA HIS A 81 2.79 -2.01 1.86
C HIS A 81 2.30 -0.76 2.60
N LEU A 82 2.98 0.38 2.43
CA LEU A 82 2.57 1.65 3.02
C LEU A 82 2.30 1.56 4.54
N HIS A 83 3.21 0.89 5.27
CA HIS A 83 3.20 0.90 6.74
C HIS A 83 3.65 2.28 7.26
N LEU A 84 2.82 3.29 7.05
CA LEU A 84 3.08 4.70 7.33
C LEU A 84 2.37 5.13 8.60
N ASN A 85 2.87 6.18 9.25
CA ASN A 85 2.20 6.82 10.38
C ASN A 85 1.15 7.81 9.85
N TYR A 86 -0.07 7.35 9.64
CA TYR A 86 -1.12 8.15 9.00
C TYR A 86 -1.61 9.29 9.90
N ALA A 87 -1.70 10.48 9.33
CA ALA A 87 -2.10 11.68 10.04
C ALA A 87 -3.62 11.77 10.12
N SER A 88 -4.21 11.01 11.06
CA SER A 88 -5.67 10.93 11.28
C SER A 88 -6.36 12.29 11.25
N ASP A 89 -5.82 13.29 11.95
CA ASP A 89 -6.41 14.64 12.04
C ASP A 89 -6.43 15.34 10.65
N LEU A 90 -5.36 15.20 9.86
CA LEU A 90 -5.28 15.76 8.51
C LEU A 90 -6.25 15.04 7.56
N ILE A 91 -6.36 13.71 7.69
CA ILE A 91 -7.30 12.92 6.91
C ILE A 91 -8.74 13.35 7.24
N ALA A 92 -9.09 13.48 8.51
CA ALA A 92 -10.41 13.96 8.94
C ALA A 92 -10.71 15.36 8.40
N ALA A 93 -9.77 16.30 8.54
CA ALA A 93 -9.91 17.66 8.06
C ALA A 93 -10.11 17.73 6.53
N SER A 94 -9.39 16.88 5.77
CA SER A 94 -9.50 16.86 4.30
C SER A 94 -10.88 16.44 3.78
N GLN A 95 -11.68 15.76 4.61
CA GLN A 95 -13.04 15.32 4.26
C GLN A 95 -14.13 16.21 4.87
N GLY A 96 -13.77 17.29 5.58
CA GLY A 96 -14.73 18.09 6.35
C GLY A 96 -15.48 17.24 7.39
N ALA A 97 -14.84 16.19 7.90
CA ALA A 97 -15.49 15.14 8.68
C ALA A 97 -15.56 15.50 10.17
N ASP A 98 -16.45 16.41 10.53
CA ASP A 98 -16.79 16.70 11.94
C ASP A 98 -17.66 15.60 12.58
N TRP A 99 -18.20 14.70 11.75
CA TRP A 99 -19.12 13.63 12.13
C TRP A 99 -18.43 12.38 12.68
N ALA A 100 -17.12 12.18 12.43
CA ALA A 100 -16.35 11.03 12.89
C ALA A 100 -15.41 11.44 14.04
N ARG A 101 -15.62 10.88 15.24
CA ARG A 101 -14.79 11.18 16.42
C ARG A 101 -14.16 9.91 17.00
N GLY A 102 -12.92 10.04 17.45
CA GLY A 102 -12.21 8.99 18.15
C GLY A 102 -12.89 8.64 19.48
N GLN A 103 -13.06 7.36 19.76
CA GLN A 103 -13.70 6.89 21.00
C GLN A 103 -12.89 7.23 22.27
N LYS A 104 -11.57 7.43 22.15
CA LYS A 104 -10.67 7.66 23.30
C LYS A 104 -10.49 9.13 23.68
N ASP A 105 -10.50 10.04 22.70
CA ASP A 105 -10.14 11.44 22.90
C ASP A 105 -11.11 12.44 22.24
N SER A 106 -12.21 11.96 21.63
CA SER A 106 -13.26 12.76 20.99
C SER A 106 -12.77 13.70 19.87
N LYS A 107 -11.53 13.51 19.40
CA LYS A 107 -10.96 14.27 18.28
C LYS A 107 -11.52 13.78 16.95
N PRO A 108 -11.59 14.65 15.93
CA PRO A 108 -11.86 14.20 14.56
C PRO A 108 -10.92 13.05 14.18
N ALA A 109 -11.47 11.92 13.75
CA ALA A 109 -10.69 10.72 13.48
C ALA A 109 -10.84 10.30 12.01
N GLY A 110 -9.75 10.41 11.26
CA GLY A 110 -9.68 10.00 9.86
C GLY A 110 -9.19 8.57 9.76
N LEU A 111 -9.94 7.73 9.05
CA LEU A 111 -9.55 6.36 8.76
C LEU A 111 -8.91 6.23 7.38
N VAL A 112 -7.97 5.30 7.25
CA VAL A 112 -7.41 4.86 5.98
C VAL A 112 -8.02 3.52 5.62
N LEU A 113 -8.77 3.47 4.54
CA LEU A 113 -9.19 2.21 3.95
C LEU A 113 -8.05 1.67 3.07
N TYR A 114 -7.55 0.49 3.39
CA TYR A 114 -6.46 -0.13 2.65
C TYR A 114 -6.88 -1.50 2.09
N PRO A 115 -7.42 -1.56 0.87
CA PRO A 115 -7.65 -2.82 0.17
C PRO A 115 -6.31 -3.47 -0.19
N HIS A 116 -6.12 -4.70 0.25
CA HIS A 116 -4.90 -5.44 0.01
C HIS A 116 -5.18 -6.93 -0.20
N PHE A 117 -4.22 -7.65 -0.78
CA PHE A 117 -4.39 -9.08 -1.09
C PHE A 117 -3.96 -10.01 0.05
N GLN A 118 -3.44 -9.45 1.15
CA GLN A 118 -2.98 -10.20 2.32
C GLN A 118 -3.17 -9.37 3.60
N LYS A 119 -3.19 -10.05 4.75
CA LYS A 119 -3.40 -9.44 6.07
C LYS A 119 -2.15 -8.71 6.61
N SER A 120 -0.96 -9.08 6.16
CA SER A 120 0.29 -8.52 6.69
C SER A 120 0.76 -7.27 5.93
N VAL A 121 0.97 -6.18 6.66
CA VAL A 121 1.47 -4.90 6.13
C VAL A 121 2.99 -4.85 6.35
N VAL A 122 3.77 -5.05 5.29
CA VAL A 122 5.23 -5.13 5.34
C VAL A 122 5.82 -3.74 5.09
N PRO A 123 6.65 -3.17 5.98
CA PRO A 123 7.06 -1.76 5.87
C PRO A 123 7.89 -1.42 4.64
N GLY A 124 8.90 -2.21 4.30
CA GLY A 124 9.78 -1.98 3.14
C GLY A 124 10.30 -3.29 2.56
N TRP A 125 10.96 -3.21 1.40
CA TRP A 125 11.51 -4.41 0.74
C TRP A 125 12.50 -5.19 1.59
N LEU A 126 13.35 -4.48 2.35
CA LEU A 126 14.34 -5.12 3.23
C LEU A 126 13.69 -5.84 4.43
N ASP A 127 12.39 -5.64 4.64
CA ASP A 127 11.62 -6.29 5.70
C ASP A 127 10.90 -7.57 5.24
N LYS A 128 10.93 -7.91 3.95
CA LYS A 128 10.24 -9.09 3.39
C LYS A 128 10.61 -10.39 4.11
N GLY A 129 11.89 -10.59 4.42
CA GLY A 129 12.37 -11.77 5.16
C GLY A 129 12.21 -11.68 6.68
N LEU A 130 11.97 -10.47 7.22
CA LEU A 130 11.93 -10.20 8.65
C LEU A 130 10.49 -10.32 9.18
N LYS A 131 9.96 -11.55 9.24
CA LYS A 131 8.55 -11.82 9.61
C LYS A 131 8.10 -11.17 10.93
N TRP A 132 9.01 -10.97 11.88
CA TRP A 132 8.69 -10.28 13.14
C TRP A 132 8.30 -8.80 12.96
N ARG A 133 8.61 -8.19 11.80
CA ARG A 133 8.23 -6.82 11.41
C ARG A 133 6.93 -6.75 10.61
N HIS A 134 6.24 -7.87 10.39
CA HIS A 134 4.99 -7.92 9.62
C HIS A 134 3.74 -7.67 10.49
N LYS A 135 3.94 -7.35 11.77
CA LYS A 135 2.88 -7.10 12.75
C LYS A 135 2.39 -5.66 12.65
N ALA A 136 1.13 -5.43 12.97
CA ALA A 136 0.62 -4.08 13.15
C ALA A 136 1.36 -3.35 14.27
N THR A 137 1.55 -2.06 14.07
CA THR A 137 2.06 -1.14 15.09
C THR A 137 1.13 0.07 15.17
N HIS A 138 1.32 0.93 16.17
CA HIS A 138 0.50 2.13 16.37
C HIS A 138 0.39 3.05 15.14
N PHE A 139 1.32 2.95 14.17
CA PHE A 139 1.24 3.66 12.89
C PHE A 139 -0.02 3.27 12.07
N LEU A 140 -0.60 2.09 12.33
CA LEU A 140 -1.78 1.58 11.64
C LEU A 140 -3.06 1.68 12.49
N ASP A 141 -3.03 2.39 13.63
CA ASP A 141 -4.17 2.45 14.57
C ASP A 141 -5.47 2.97 13.92
N ASN A 142 -5.35 3.78 12.87
CA ASN A 142 -6.47 4.32 12.10
C ASN A 142 -6.59 3.70 10.69
N MET A 143 -5.99 2.52 10.45
CA MET A 143 -6.13 1.79 9.19
C MET A 143 -7.18 0.68 9.31
N VAL A 144 -8.07 0.62 8.33
CA VAL A 144 -8.95 -0.52 8.08
C VAL A 144 -8.40 -1.27 6.87
N LEU A 145 -7.77 -2.42 7.09
CA LEU A 145 -7.28 -3.28 6.03
C LEU A 145 -8.41 -4.19 5.54
N LEU A 146 -8.69 -4.15 4.24
CA LEU A 146 -9.59 -5.12 3.60
C LEU A 146 -8.74 -6.17 2.90
N ALA A 147 -8.80 -7.42 3.35
CA ALA A 147 -8.07 -8.54 2.75
C ALA A 147 -8.98 -9.76 2.57
N PRO A 148 -8.79 -10.56 1.51
CA PRO A 148 -9.58 -11.77 1.32
C PRO A 148 -9.40 -12.77 2.46
N ASP A 149 -10.46 -13.52 2.75
CA ASP A 149 -10.39 -14.62 3.70
C ASP A 149 -9.46 -15.74 3.17
N PRO A 150 -8.53 -16.28 3.98
CA PRO A 150 -7.68 -17.40 3.57
C PRO A 150 -8.45 -18.64 3.08
N GLU A 151 -9.63 -18.94 3.65
CA GLU A 151 -10.51 -20.03 3.20
C GLU A 151 -11.18 -19.71 1.86
N TRP A 152 -11.37 -18.44 1.53
CA TRP A 152 -11.79 -18.05 0.18
C TRP A 152 -10.65 -18.25 -0.81
N ILE A 153 -9.42 -17.87 -0.44
CA ILE A 153 -8.23 -18.07 -1.29
C ILE A 153 -7.99 -19.56 -1.57
N SER A 154 -8.22 -20.44 -0.60
CA SER A 154 -8.01 -21.88 -0.77
C SER A 154 -8.95 -22.52 -1.80
N LYS A 155 -10.10 -21.88 -2.09
CA LYS A 155 -11.07 -22.31 -3.10
C LYS A 155 -10.71 -21.87 -4.53
N LEU A 156 -9.74 -20.97 -4.68
CA LEU A 156 -9.28 -20.51 -6.00
C LEU A 156 -8.46 -21.60 -6.73
N PRO A 157 -8.30 -21.49 -8.06
CA PRO A 157 -7.36 -22.32 -8.80
C PRO A 157 -5.98 -22.32 -8.14
N ASN A 158 -5.42 -23.51 -7.95
CA ASN A 158 -4.14 -23.72 -7.26
C ASN A 158 -4.11 -23.32 -5.77
N ALA A 159 -5.26 -23.03 -5.15
CA ALA A 159 -5.39 -22.59 -3.75
C ALA A 159 -4.56 -21.33 -3.43
N LYS A 160 -4.45 -20.41 -4.40
CA LYS A 160 -3.70 -19.16 -4.29
C LYS A 160 -4.30 -18.07 -5.18
N LEU A 161 -3.92 -16.82 -4.90
CA LEU A 161 -4.10 -15.73 -5.85
C LEU A 161 -3.15 -15.90 -7.04
N PRO A 162 -3.56 -15.50 -8.26
CA PRO A 162 -2.66 -15.42 -9.42
C PRO A 162 -1.39 -14.63 -9.12
N ASP A 163 -0.22 -15.16 -9.49
CA ASP A 163 1.06 -14.46 -9.31
C ASP A 163 2.09 -14.83 -10.39
N ARG A 164 3.27 -14.20 -10.34
CA ARG A 164 4.34 -14.40 -11.32
C ARG A 164 4.90 -15.83 -11.37
N THR A 165 4.73 -16.65 -10.34
CA THR A 165 5.19 -18.05 -10.35
C THR A 165 4.33 -18.91 -11.27
N ASP A 166 3.15 -18.42 -11.67
CA ASP A 166 2.28 -19.12 -12.62
C ASP A 166 2.88 -19.18 -14.03
N PHE A 167 3.78 -18.25 -14.40
CA PHE A 167 4.52 -18.34 -15.66
C PHE A 167 5.39 -19.60 -15.71
N VAL A 168 6.00 -19.97 -14.59
CA VAL A 168 6.80 -21.18 -14.46
C VAL A 168 5.90 -22.42 -14.35
N ARG A 169 4.83 -22.35 -13.53
CA ARG A 169 3.90 -23.48 -13.33
C ARG A 169 3.25 -23.96 -14.62
N TYR A 170 2.73 -23.04 -15.42
CA TYR A 170 2.00 -23.37 -16.65
C TYR A 170 2.93 -23.50 -17.87
N GLY A 171 4.11 -22.87 -17.85
CA GLY A 171 5.07 -22.92 -18.95
C GLY A 171 4.41 -22.60 -20.31
N PRO A 172 4.39 -23.54 -21.27
CA PRO A 172 3.78 -23.33 -22.58
C PRO A 172 2.24 -23.35 -22.57
N ASP A 173 1.60 -23.80 -21.48
CA ASP A 173 0.14 -23.86 -21.36
C ASP A 173 -0.47 -22.48 -21.04
N MET A 174 -0.46 -21.61 -22.05
CA MET A 174 -1.09 -20.30 -21.96
C MET A 174 -2.59 -20.40 -21.67
N GLN A 175 -3.29 -21.37 -22.27
CA GLN A 175 -4.75 -21.49 -22.13
C GLN A 175 -5.13 -21.89 -20.70
N GLY A 176 -4.42 -22.84 -20.09
CA GLY A 176 -4.61 -23.22 -18.69
C GLY A 176 -4.33 -22.07 -17.73
N ARG A 177 -3.26 -21.29 -17.97
CA ARG A 177 -2.96 -20.09 -17.16
C ARG A 177 -4.07 -19.05 -17.26
N VAL A 178 -4.50 -18.72 -18.47
CA VAL A 178 -5.58 -17.75 -18.72
C VAL A 178 -6.88 -18.23 -18.08
N LYS A 179 -7.21 -19.51 -18.18
CA LYS A 179 -8.39 -20.11 -17.53
C LYS A 179 -8.33 -19.96 -16.01
N ALA A 180 -7.19 -20.29 -15.39
CA ALA A 180 -7.02 -20.16 -13.94
C ALA A 180 -7.10 -18.71 -13.47
N TRP A 181 -6.43 -17.78 -14.17
CA TRP A 181 -6.46 -16.35 -13.83
C TRP A 181 -7.87 -15.77 -14.01
N SER A 182 -8.55 -16.09 -15.11
CA SER A 182 -9.92 -15.63 -15.37
C SER A 182 -10.90 -16.15 -14.33
N ALA A 183 -10.75 -17.41 -13.90
CA ALA A 183 -11.58 -17.97 -12.83
C ALA A 183 -11.35 -17.26 -11.48
N ALA A 184 -10.12 -16.93 -11.13
CA ALA A 184 -9.82 -16.17 -9.92
C ALA A 184 -10.38 -14.73 -9.99
N THR A 185 -10.26 -14.06 -11.13
CA THR A 185 -10.87 -12.75 -11.37
C THR A 185 -12.39 -12.81 -11.27
N ALA A 186 -13.03 -13.80 -11.90
CA ALA A 186 -14.49 -13.97 -11.82
C ALA A 186 -14.96 -14.22 -10.38
N ALA A 187 -14.24 -15.05 -9.61
CA ALA A 187 -14.54 -15.32 -8.21
C ALA A 187 -14.47 -14.05 -7.34
N SER A 188 -13.60 -13.07 -7.68
CA SER A 188 -13.47 -11.83 -6.91
C SER A 188 -14.73 -10.95 -6.89
N ALA A 189 -15.69 -11.19 -7.79
CA ALA A 189 -17.00 -10.53 -7.76
C ALA A 189 -17.74 -10.78 -6.43
N GLN A 190 -17.54 -11.95 -5.81
CA GLN A 190 -18.06 -12.27 -4.48
C GLN A 190 -17.57 -11.26 -3.43
N LEU A 191 -16.26 -10.95 -3.42
CA LEU A 191 -15.69 -10.03 -2.44
C LEU A 191 -16.29 -8.62 -2.54
N ALA A 192 -16.56 -8.16 -3.77
CA ALA A 192 -17.20 -6.87 -4.00
C ALA A 192 -18.66 -6.84 -3.52
N GLU A 193 -19.39 -7.93 -3.74
CA GLU A 193 -20.78 -8.07 -3.27
C GLU A 193 -20.86 -8.17 -1.74
N GLU A 194 -20.00 -8.97 -1.12
CA GLU A 194 -19.91 -9.09 0.33
C GLU A 194 -19.57 -7.75 0.98
N TRP A 195 -18.61 -7.00 0.41
CA TRP A 195 -18.29 -5.65 0.90
C TRP A 195 -19.47 -4.69 0.76
N ARG A 196 -20.18 -4.72 -0.38
CA ARG A 196 -21.40 -3.92 -0.58
C ARG A 196 -22.49 -4.26 0.44
N ALA A 197 -22.69 -5.55 0.70
CA ALA A 197 -23.66 -6.02 1.69
C ALA A 197 -23.28 -5.57 3.10
N TRP A 198 -21.99 -5.62 3.46
CA TRP A 198 -21.49 -5.12 4.74
C TRP A 198 -21.67 -3.60 4.87
N LEU A 199 -21.39 -2.82 3.82
CA LEU A 199 -21.62 -1.37 3.83
C LEU A 199 -23.10 -1.00 4.04
N ALA A 200 -24.02 -1.80 3.50
CA ALA A 200 -25.46 -1.58 3.69
C ALA A 200 -25.93 -1.95 5.09
N ARG A 201 -25.31 -2.96 5.72
CA ARG A 201 -25.62 -3.42 7.09
C ARG A 201 -24.32 -3.78 7.82
N PRO A 202 -23.62 -2.79 8.38
CA PRO A 202 -22.32 -3.03 8.99
C PRO A 202 -22.42 -3.94 10.21
N ASP A 203 -21.57 -4.95 10.24
CA ASP A 203 -21.36 -5.81 11.41
C ASP A 203 -19.90 -5.66 11.88
N LEU A 204 -19.72 -4.92 12.97
CA LEU A 204 -18.40 -4.68 13.55
C LEU A 204 -17.80 -5.95 14.19
N GLY A 205 -18.59 -6.99 14.45
CA GLY A 205 -18.10 -8.29 14.92
C GLY A 205 -17.27 -9.03 13.89
N GLN A 206 -17.35 -8.64 12.62
CA GLN A 206 -16.53 -9.19 11.53
C GLN A 206 -15.16 -8.50 11.41
N LEU A 207 -14.91 -7.43 12.18
CA LEU A 207 -13.61 -6.78 12.24
C LEU A 207 -12.67 -7.58 13.15
N GLY A 208 -11.47 -7.87 12.65
CA GLY A 208 -10.40 -8.51 13.41
C GLY A 208 -9.20 -7.59 13.60
N ALA A 209 -8.38 -7.88 14.61
CA ALA A 209 -7.08 -7.24 14.75
C ALA A 209 -6.09 -7.77 13.70
N LEU A 210 -5.16 -6.89 13.28
CA LEU A 210 -4.04 -7.20 12.39
C LEU A 210 -2.87 -7.87 13.11
#